data_AF-A0AAI8FTH1-F1
#
_entry.id   AF-A0AAI8FTH1-F1
#
_cell.length_a   1.000
_cell.length_b   1.000
_cell.length_c   1.000
_cell.angle_alpha   90.00
_cell.angle_beta   90.00
_cell.angle_gamma   90.00
#
_symmetry.space_group_name_H-M   'P 1'
#
loop_
_entity.id
_entity.type
_entity.pdbx_description
1 polymer ?
#
loop_
_entity_poly.entity_id
_entity_poly.type
_entity_poly.pdbx_seq_one_letter_code
_entity_poly.pdbx_strand_id
1 'polypeptide(L)'
;MIIVALILIVSTLAYYAWSDMHQAFIDASSVSAISLDPSHLPYYMLRTTMRLIIGMIFSLIFALIVGYACAKNKHFARVCLPIINFLESAPLLGFLTFTTAFFIFLFPHSIMGLEAAAIFGIFTSQAWNIALILYQTIRIVPAELTEAVTAFKLNAWQRFWKIELPYSVPGLLWNIMVSQSAAWFAITASEAIPTITGDVSLPGIGSYIALGLTDSNIIAIFFYALVAIIINIVLFDQLLFRPLVKWSEKFKYESINNKTTDNPWLYRSYKKSQLVNAIKPIFSTIVFWLINGASFLNKKINLKSPTRDIKILKKLSCTAWYIVIISACVWAGNALWHFFPDGDMSYLIPLMIETIRHMDRYVKQTYKSYSTNNTNRCSNTTTDIFLDCCCTYLSW
;
A
#
# COMPACT_ATOMS: atom_id res chain seq x y z
N MET A 1 20.41 -25.50 6.81
CA MET A 1 21.34 -24.95 5.78
C MET A 1 20.60 -24.06 4.78
N ILE A 2 19.63 -24.57 3.99
CA ILE A 2 18.94 -23.79 2.93
C ILE A 2 18.38 -22.42 3.42
N ILE A 3 17.69 -22.38 4.56
CA ILE A 3 17.13 -21.10 5.08
C ILE A 3 18.21 -20.12 5.55
N VAL A 4 19.29 -20.63 6.13
CA VAL A 4 20.39 -19.78 6.59
C VAL A 4 21.05 -19.12 5.38
N ALA A 5 21.31 -19.90 4.33
CA ALA A 5 21.83 -19.39 3.07
C ALA A 5 20.88 -18.36 2.45
N LEU A 6 19.57 -18.64 2.41
CA LEU A 6 18.58 -17.71 1.87
C LEU A 6 18.51 -16.40 2.66
N ILE A 7 18.54 -16.44 3.99
CA ILE A 7 18.56 -15.24 4.83
C ILE A 7 19.83 -14.43 4.59
N LEU A 8 21.00 -15.07 4.51
CA LEU A 8 22.26 -14.38 4.26
C LEU A 8 22.29 -13.73 2.86
N ILE A 9 21.83 -14.44 1.84
CA ILE A 9 21.73 -13.92 0.47
C ILE A 9 20.77 -12.72 0.44
N VAL A 10 19.57 -12.84 0.99
CA VAL A 10 18.60 -11.73 1.00
C VAL A 10 19.13 -10.54 1.80
N SER A 11 19.78 -10.77 2.93
CA SER A 11 20.32 -9.70 3.78
C SER A 11 21.49 -8.97 3.13
N THR A 12 22.39 -9.69 2.44
CA THR A 12 23.51 -9.08 1.71
C THR A 12 23.03 -8.28 0.51
N LEU A 13 22.08 -8.80 -0.27
CA LEU A 13 21.45 -8.06 -1.37
C LEU A 13 20.70 -6.82 -0.85
N ALA A 14 19.96 -6.95 0.25
CA ALA A 14 19.26 -5.82 0.85
C ALA A 14 20.22 -4.74 1.35
N TYR A 15 21.35 -5.11 1.96
CA TYR A 15 22.39 -4.17 2.38
C TYR A 15 22.98 -3.40 1.20
N TYR A 16 23.32 -4.12 0.12
CA TYR A 16 23.84 -3.53 -1.11
C TYR A 16 22.85 -2.54 -1.75
N ALA A 17 21.58 -2.93 -1.86
CA ALA A 17 20.55 -2.04 -2.38
C ALA A 17 20.32 -0.81 -1.47
N TRP A 18 20.36 -1.00 -0.14
CA TRP A 18 20.20 0.08 0.83
C TRP A 18 21.31 1.12 0.75
N SER A 19 22.57 0.70 0.68
CA SER A 19 23.71 1.62 0.60
C SER A 19 23.62 2.50 -0.64
N ASP A 20 23.21 1.93 -1.76
CA ASP A 20 23.08 2.67 -3.01
C ASP A 20 21.86 3.60 -3.03
N MET A 21 20.89 3.46 -2.12
CA MET A 21 19.76 4.41 -2.01
C MET A 21 20.16 5.69 -1.30
N HIS A 22 21.27 5.69 -0.56
CA HIS A 22 21.73 6.81 0.27
C HIS A 22 22.84 7.65 -0.38
N GLN A 23 23.13 7.44 -1.66
CA GLN A 23 24.16 8.21 -2.36
C GLN A 23 23.76 9.70 -2.48
N ALA A 24 24.77 10.56 -2.37
CA ALA A 24 24.58 12.01 -2.48
C ALA A 24 24.22 12.38 -3.92
N PHE A 25 23.26 13.29 -4.06
CA PHE A 25 22.84 13.84 -5.35
C PHE A 25 23.48 15.23 -5.50
N ILE A 26 24.60 15.29 -6.21
CA ILE A 26 25.36 16.54 -6.39
C ILE A 26 25.01 17.19 -7.74
N ASP A 27 24.82 16.40 -8.80
CA ASP A 27 24.41 16.84 -10.15
C ASP A 27 23.64 15.73 -10.92
N ALA A 28 22.90 16.07 -12.00
CA ALA A 28 22.22 15.09 -12.85
C ALA A 28 23.17 14.04 -13.48
N SER A 29 24.45 14.38 -13.62
CA SER A 29 25.53 13.49 -14.07
C SER A 29 26.08 12.56 -12.98
N SER A 30 25.71 12.75 -11.71
CA SER A 30 26.15 11.92 -10.57
C SER A 30 25.32 10.64 -10.40
N VAL A 31 24.16 10.54 -11.07
CA VAL A 31 23.35 9.33 -11.10
C VAL A 31 23.73 8.54 -12.36
N SER A 32 24.16 7.30 -12.17
CA SER A 32 24.55 6.42 -13.26
C SER A 32 23.45 6.37 -14.33
N ALA A 33 23.78 6.75 -15.56
CA ALA A 33 22.88 6.60 -16.70
C ALA A 33 22.37 5.16 -16.75
N ILE A 34 21.06 4.98 -16.94
CA ILE A 34 20.45 3.67 -17.01
C ILE A 34 21.00 2.95 -18.23
N SER A 35 21.56 1.76 -18.02
CA SER A 35 22.03 0.89 -19.10
C SER A 35 20.95 -0.12 -19.50
N LEU A 36 20.81 -0.35 -20.82
CA LEU A 36 19.95 -1.38 -21.39
C LEU A 36 20.60 -2.79 -21.41
N ASP A 37 21.84 -2.93 -20.93
CA ASP A 37 22.51 -4.23 -20.85
C ASP A 37 21.77 -5.18 -19.87
N PRO A 38 21.38 -6.40 -20.30
CA PRO A 38 20.71 -7.39 -19.45
C PRO A 38 21.42 -7.71 -18.13
N SER A 39 22.74 -7.52 -18.05
CA SER A 39 23.52 -7.76 -16.83
C SER A 39 23.08 -6.89 -15.64
N HIS A 40 22.50 -5.71 -15.90
CA HIS A 40 22.03 -4.78 -14.87
C HIS A 40 20.61 -5.06 -14.38
N LEU A 41 19.83 -5.88 -15.08
CA LEU A 41 18.44 -6.18 -14.71
C LEU A 41 18.28 -6.80 -13.31
N PRO A 42 19.13 -7.72 -12.84
CA PRO A 42 19.04 -8.23 -11.48
C PRO A 42 19.18 -7.12 -10.42
N TYR A 43 20.04 -6.12 -10.68
CA TYR A 43 20.21 -4.97 -9.79
C TYR A 43 18.96 -4.07 -9.80
N TYR A 44 18.43 -3.76 -10.99
CA TYR A 44 17.18 -2.99 -11.10
C TYR A 44 15.99 -3.71 -10.45
N MET A 45 15.89 -5.02 -10.64
CA MET A 45 14.89 -5.87 -9.99
C MET A 45 15.00 -5.77 -8.46
N LEU A 46 16.21 -5.87 -7.93
CA LEU A 46 16.47 -5.76 -6.50
C LEU A 46 16.04 -4.39 -5.94
N ARG A 47 16.36 -3.30 -6.63
CA ARG A 47 15.96 -1.93 -6.25
C ARG A 47 14.43 -1.78 -6.20
N THR A 48 13.74 -2.21 -7.25
CA THR A 48 12.28 -2.19 -7.32
C THR A 48 11.65 -3.03 -6.21
N THR A 49 12.14 -4.26 -5.98
CA THR A 49 11.64 -5.14 -4.91
C THR A 49 11.85 -4.53 -3.53
N MET A 50 12.99 -3.86 -3.30
CA MET A 50 13.28 -3.23 -2.01
C MET A 50 12.28 -2.11 -1.71
N ARG A 51 12.01 -1.21 -2.67
CA ARG A 51 11.01 -0.14 -2.53
C ARG A 51 9.62 -0.72 -2.23
N LEU A 52 9.23 -1.79 -2.94
CA LEU A 52 7.96 -2.47 -2.71
C LEU A 52 7.83 -3.04 -1.30
N ILE A 53 8.88 -3.70 -0.78
CA ILE A 53 8.87 -4.23 0.58
C ILE A 53 8.76 -3.10 1.61
N ILE A 54 9.54 -2.03 1.45
CA ILE A 54 9.52 -0.88 2.38
C ILE A 54 8.13 -0.22 2.36
N GLY A 55 7.60 0.06 1.17
CA GLY A 55 6.25 0.62 1.02
C GLY A 55 5.18 -0.27 1.66
N MET A 56 5.26 -1.59 1.47
CA MET A 56 4.35 -2.56 2.10
C MET A 56 4.40 -2.53 3.63
N ILE A 57 5.60 -2.43 4.20
CA ILE A 57 5.75 -2.31 5.66
C ILE A 57 5.08 -1.04 6.15
N PHE A 58 5.29 0.10 5.50
CA PHE A 58 4.63 1.35 5.88
C PHE A 58 3.10 1.27 5.74
N SER A 59 2.59 0.68 4.66
CA SER A 59 1.15 0.50 4.47
C SER A 59 0.53 -0.41 5.51
N LEU A 60 1.23 -1.48 5.90
CA LEU A 60 0.77 -2.37 6.96
C LEU A 60 0.77 -1.69 8.32
N ILE A 61 1.81 -0.92 8.66
CA ILE A 61 1.87 -0.13 9.90
C ILE A 61 0.71 0.87 9.95
N PHE A 62 0.52 1.62 8.86
CA PHE A 62 -0.59 2.56 8.74
C PHE A 62 -1.94 1.86 8.90
N ALA A 63 -2.16 0.74 8.21
CA ALA A 63 -3.41 0.00 8.30
C ALA A 63 -3.65 -0.51 9.73
N LEU A 64 -2.63 -1.07 10.39
CA LEU A 64 -2.73 -1.54 11.77
C LEU A 64 -3.07 -0.42 12.75
N ILE A 65 -2.57 0.80 12.54
CA ILE A 65 -2.85 1.95 13.41
C ILE A 65 -4.22 2.54 13.08
N VAL A 66 -4.43 2.98 11.83
CA VAL A 66 -5.62 3.73 11.40
C VAL A 66 -6.83 2.81 11.29
N GLY A 67 -6.70 1.63 10.69
CA GLY A 67 -7.78 0.65 10.56
C GLY A 67 -8.28 0.19 11.93
N TYR A 68 -7.37 -0.10 12.87
CA TYR A 68 -7.73 -0.44 14.25
C TYR A 68 -8.40 0.74 14.98
N ALA A 69 -7.84 1.95 14.88
CA ALA A 69 -8.41 3.15 15.50
C ALA A 69 -9.83 3.44 14.98
N CYS A 70 -10.06 3.32 13.68
CA CYS A 70 -11.39 3.40 13.07
C CYS A 70 -12.34 2.32 13.62
N ALA A 71 -11.86 1.08 13.77
CA ALA A 71 -12.71 0.00 14.26
C ALA A 71 -13.20 0.26 15.70
N LYS A 72 -12.32 0.82 16.55
CA LYS A 72 -12.59 1.09 17.97
C LYS A 72 -13.30 2.41 18.25
N ASN A 73 -13.08 3.44 17.43
CA ASN A 73 -13.66 4.76 17.65
C ASN A 73 -14.57 5.19 16.49
N LYS A 74 -15.88 5.16 16.74
CA LYS A 74 -16.91 5.57 15.76
C LYS A 74 -16.76 7.03 15.29
N HIS A 75 -16.27 7.93 16.16
CA HIS A 75 -16.08 9.34 15.80
C HIS A 75 -14.88 9.54 14.88
N PHE A 76 -13.80 8.80 15.14
CA PHE A 76 -12.62 8.78 14.27
C PHE A 76 -12.97 8.16 12.92
N ALA A 77 -13.66 7.01 12.90
CA ALA A 77 -14.11 6.35 11.68
C ALA A 77 -14.98 7.24 10.79
N ARG A 78 -15.87 8.05 11.37
CA ARG A 78 -16.76 8.95 10.61
C ARG A 78 -15.99 9.99 9.77
N VAL A 79 -14.76 10.31 10.17
CA VAL A 79 -13.92 11.32 9.51
C VAL A 79 -12.87 10.65 8.63
N CYS A 80 -12.19 9.63 9.17
CA CYS A 80 -11.13 8.95 8.45
C CYS A 80 -11.64 8.09 7.30
N LEU A 81 -12.81 7.44 7.41
CA LEU A 81 -13.31 6.61 6.31
C LEU A 81 -13.62 7.41 5.04
N PRO A 82 -14.33 8.57 5.09
CA PRO A 82 -14.47 9.43 3.92
C PRO A 82 -13.13 9.90 3.33
N ILE A 83 -12.17 10.28 4.19
CA ILE A 83 -10.83 10.70 3.74
C ILE A 83 -10.11 9.56 3.02
N ILE A 84 -10.13 8.35 3.59
CA ILE A 84 -9.52 7.16 2.98
C ILE A 84 -10.16 6.89 1.61
N ASN A 85 -11.49 6.89 1.52
CA ASN A 85 -12.19 6.65 0.26
C ASN A 85 -11.90 7.73 -0.79
N PHE A 86 -11.81 9.00 -0.38
CA PHE A 86 -11.46 10.11 -1.28
C PHE A 86 -10.01 10.00 -1.79
N LEU A 87 -9.07 9.69 -0.89
CA LEU A 87 -7.67 9.52 -1.26
C LEU A 87 -7.42 8.25 -2.09
N GLU A 88 -8.26 7.23 -1.94
CA GLU A 88 -8.22 6.01 -2.76
C GLU A 88 -8.62 6.29 -4.22
N SER A 89 -9.57 7.21 -4.46
CA SER A 89 -9.95 7.64 -5.82
C SER A 89 -8.99 8.64 -6.47
N ALA A 90 -7.96 9.10 -5.77
CA ALA A 90 -7.06 10.11 -6.32
C ALA A 90 -6.17 9.50 -7.43
N PRO A 91 -6.10 10.13 -8.63
CA PRO A 91 -5.24 9.64 -9.69
C PRO A 91 -3.77 9.65 -9.24
N LEU A 92 -3.14 8.48 -9.33
CA LEU A 92 -1.74 8.29 -8.91
C LEU A 92 -0.81 9.33 -9.56
N LEU A 93 -0.97 9.58 -10.86
CA LEU A 93 -0.07 10.48 -11.60
C LEU A 93 -0.09 11.91 -11.05
N GLY A 94 -1.28 12.42 -10.74
CA GLY A 94 -1.42 13.74 -10.13
C GLY A 94 -0.77 13.79 -8.75
N PHE A 95 -0.96 12.74 -7.96
CA PHE A 95 -0.39 12.63 -6.62
C PHE A 95 1.14 12.54 -6.62
N LEU A 96 1.72 11.79 -7.57
CA LEU A 96 3.17 11.65 -7.72
C LEU A 96 3.86 12.97 -8.06
N THR A 97 3.27 13.84 -8.89
CA THR A 97 3.90 15.13 -9.24
C THR A 97 4.08 16.02 -8.01
N PHE A 98 3.03 16.22 -7.21
CA PHE A 98 3.11 17.05 -6.01
C PHE A 98 4.01 16.44 -4.93
N THR A 99 3.94 15.12 -4.76
CA THR A 99 4.69 14.43 -3.70
C THR A 99 6.16 14.29 -4.03
N THR A 100 6.51 14.10 -5.30
CA THR A 100 7.91 14.10 -5.76
C THR A 100 8.56 15.45 -5.49
N ALA A 101 7.90 16.56 -5.83
CA ALA A 101 8.40 17.90 -5.50
C ALA A 101 8.59 18.10 -3.99
N PHE A 102 7.62 17.64 -3.18
CA PHE A 102 7.71 17.71 -1.71
C PHE A 102 8.92 16.93 -1.16
N PHE A 103 9.16 15.69 -1.60
CA PHE A 103 10.27 14.89 -1.09
C PHE A 103 11.64 15.34 -1.59
N ILE A 104 11.73 15.87 -2.81
CA ILE A 104 12.96 16.50 -3.32
C ILE A 104 13.31 17.72 -2.45
N PHE A 105 12.32 18.53 -2.09
CA PHE A 105 12.53 19.67 -1.20
C PHE A 105 12.92 19.24 0.23
N LEU A 106 12.36 18.13 0.72
CA LEU A 106 12.65 17.61 2.06
C LEU A 106 14.06 17.00 2.19
N PHE A 107 14.58 16.40 1.11
CA PHE A 107 15.91 15.80 1.04
C PHE A 107 16.76 16.47 -0.04
N PRO A 108 17.16 17.74 0.16
CA PRO A 108 17.99 18.44 -0.80
C PRO A 108 19.33 17.71 -0.96
N HIS A 109 19.82 17.60 -2.19
CA HIS A 109 21.10 16.97 -2.54
C HIS A 109 21.22 15.48 -2.17
N SER A 110 20.10 14.73 -2.10
CA SER A 110 20.14 13.27 -1.96
C SER A 110 19.15 12.58 -2.90
N ILE A 111 19.55 11.43 -3.45
CA ILE A 111 18.67 10.55 -4.24
C ILE A 111 17.50 10.05 -3.37
N MET A 112 17.64 10.10 -2.05
CA MET A 112 16.60 9.76 -1.09
C MET A 112 15.28 10.51 -1.33
N GLY A 113 15.31 11.73 -1.89
CA GLY A 113 14.08 12.45 -2.24
C GLY A 113 13.23 11.69 -3.27
N LEU A 114 13.84 11.22 -4.35
CA LEU A 114 13.16 10.42 -5.37
C LEU A 114 12.79 9.03 -4.85
N GLU A 115 13.67 8.41 -4.07
CA GLU A 115 13.38 7.11 -3.43
C GLU A 115 12.17 7.18 -2.49
N ALA A 116 12.11 8.23 -1.66
CA ALA A 116 11.00 8.48 -0.75
C ALA A 116 9.69 8.74 -1.52
N ALA A 117 9.75 9.47 -2.63
CA ALA A 117 8.59 9.70 -3.50
C ALA A 117 8.06 8.38 -4.08
N ALA A 118 8.94 7.51 -4.59
CA ALA A 118 8.55 6.20 -5.12
C ALA A 118 7.96 5.28 -4.03
N ILE A 119 8.58 5.23 -2.85
CA ILE A 119 8.08 4.48 -1.69
C ILE A 119 6.72 5.03 -1.24
N PHE A 120 6.55 6.35 -1.26
CA PHE A 120 5.29 7.01 -0.91
C PHE A 120 4.19 6.69 -1.93
N GLY A 121 4.51 6.68 -3.23
CA GLY A 121 3.60 6.23 -4.29
C GLY A 121 3.10 4.80 -4.04
N ILE A 122 4.02 3.87 -3.77
CA ILE A 122 3.67 2.50 -3.36
C ILE A 122 2.79 2.51 -2.12
N PHE A 123 3.20 3.23 -1.07
CA PHE A 123 2.47 3.32 0.18
C PHE A 123 1.01 3.72 -0.04
N THR A 124 0.78 4.81 -0.77
CA THR A 124 -0.56 5.34 -1.03
C THR A 124 -1.40 4.42 -1.91
N SER A 125 -0.82 3.74 -2.88
CA SER A 125 -1.55 2.82 -3.77
C SER A 125 -2.16 1.60 -3.06
N GLN A 126 -1.67 1.25 -1.86
CA GLN A 126 -2.09 0.04 -1.15
C GLN A 126 -2.59 0.29 0.29
N ALA A 127 -2.18 1.38 0.95
CA ALA A 127 -2.48 1.64 2.35
C ALA A 127 -3.99 1.76 2.65
N TRP A 128 -4.74 2.39 1.74
CA TRP A 128 -6.17 2.63 1.89
C TRP A 128 -6.95 1.32 1.97
N ASN A 129 -6.76 0.44 0.98
CA ASN A 129 -7.44 -0.84 0.87
C ASN A 129 -7.12 -1.77 2.07
N ILE A 130 -5.84 -1.85 2.47
CA ILE A 130 -5.40 -2.65 3.62
C ILE A 130 -5.99 -2.11 4.94
N ALA A 131 -6.11 -0.79 5.10
CA ALA A 131 -6.74 -0.19 6.28
C ALA A 131 -8.25 -0.47 6.35
N LEU A 132 -8.93 -0.40 5.20
CA LEU A 132 -10.37 -0.65 5.09
C LEU A 132 -10.72 -2.11 5.43
N ILE A 133 -9.97 -3.09 4.91
CA ILE A 133 -10.23 -4.49 5.27
C ILE A 133 -10.01 -4.74 6.75
N LEU A 134 -8.96 -4.17 7.36
CA LEU A 134 -8.71 -4.36 8.78
C LEU A 134 -9.85 -3.75 9.62
N TYR A 135 -10.32 -2.56 9.24
CA TYR A 135 -11.49 -1.94 9.86
C TYR A 135 -12.72 -2.86 9.79
N GLN A 136 -13.02 -3.40 8.61
CA GLN A 136 -14.18 -4.27 8.38
C GLN A 136 -14.06 -5.56 9.18
N THR A 137 -12.93 -6.27 9.10
CA THR A 137 -12.78 -7.59 9.72
C THR A 137 -12.83 -7.52 11.25
N ILE A 138 -12.27 -6.47 11.86
CA ILE A 138 -12.33 -6.27 13.32
C ILE A 138 -13.78 -5.99 13.78
N ARG A 139 -14.62 -5.37 12.94
CA ARG A 139 -16.01 -5.03 13.27
C ARG A 139 -16.96 -6.22 13.19
N ILE A 140 -16.62 -7.23 12.41
CA ILE A 140 -17.43 -8.45 12.21
C ILE A 140 -16.92 -9.64 13.04
N VAL A 141 -15.99 -9.42 13.98
CA VAL A 141 -15.54 -10.47 14.90
C VAL A 141 -16.76 -11.07 15.61
N PRO A 142 -16.98 -12.40 15.55
CA PRO A 142 -18.13 -13.06 16.16
C PRO A 142 -18.28 -12.78 17.67
N ALA A 143 -19.52 -12.80 18.14
CA ALA A 143 -19.84 -12.48 19.52
C ALA A 143 -19.23 -13.48 20.51
N GLU A 144 -19.16 -14.77 20.13
CA GLU A 144 -18.63 -15.86 20.95
C GLU A 144 -17.16 -15.64 21.31
N LEU A 145 -16.36 -15.14 20.35
CA LEU A 145 -14.96 -14.77 20.60
C LEU A 145 -14.86 -13.56 21.54
N THR A 146 -15.81 -12.61 21.43
CA THR A 146 -15.86 -11.44 22.31
C THR A 146 -16.31 -11.80 23.74
N GLU A 147 -17.22 -12.76 23.88
CA GLU A 147 -17.64 -13.31 25.16
C GLU A 147 -16.50 -14.08 25.83
N ALA A 148 -15.75 -14.89 25.07
CA ALA A 148 -14.56 -15.58 25.57
C ALA A 148 -13.51 -14.60 26.11
N VAL A 149 -13.23 -13.49 25.39
CA VAL A 149 -12.34 -12.41 25.86
C VAL A 149 -12.80 -11.86 27.22
N THR A 150 -14.10 -11.71 27.40
CA THR A 150 -14.72 -11.20 28.64
C THR A 150 -14.60 -12.21 29.78
N ALA A 151 -14.88 -13.49 29.51
CA ALA A 151 -14.75 -14.59 30.46
C ALA A 151 -13.29 -14.76 30.95
N PHE A 152 -12.32 -14.66 30.05
CA PHE A 152 -10.89 -14.70 30.37
C PHE A 152 -10.34 -13.37 30.92
N LYS A 153 -11.18 -12.34 31.08
CA LYS A 153 -10.82 -11.00 31.59
C LYS A 153 -9.62 -10.38 30.86
N LEU A 154 -9.53 -10.58 29.55
CA LEU A 154 -8.44 -10.04 28.74
C LEU A 154 -8.58 -8.52 28.60
N ASN A 155 -7.45 -7.81 28.69
CA ASN A 155 -7.43 -6.36 28.43
C ASN A 155 -7.53 -6.03 26.93
N ALA A 156 -7.73 -4.76 26.56
CA ALA A 156 -7.88 -4.35 25.16
C ALA A 156 -6.67 -4.69 24.27
N TRP A 157 -5.45 -4.63 24.84
CA TRP A 157 -4.21 -4.97 24.14
C TRP A 157 -4.10 -6.48 23.86
N GLN A 158 -4.39 -7.31 24.86
CA GLN A 158 -4.45 -8.76 24.73
C GLN A 158 -5.57 -9.18 23.78
N ARG A 159 -6.73 -8.51 23.84
CA ARG A 159 -7.84 -8.71 22.91
C ARG A 159 -7.40 -8.48 21.46
N PHE A 160 -6.69 -7.39 21.18
CA PHE A 160 -6.17 -7.11 19.84
C PHE A 160 -5.23 -8.21 19.34
N TRP A 161 -4.18 -8.52 20.11
CA TRP A 161 -3.15 -9.48 19.65
C TRP A 161 -3.59 -10.94 19.65
N LYS A 162 -4.51 -11.36 20.54
CA LYS A 162 -4.91 -12.76 20.67
C LYS A 162 -6.13 -13.13 19.83
N ILE A 163 -7.02 -12.18 19.54
CA ILE A 163 -8.30 -12.46 18.88
C ILE A 163 -8.46 -11.62 17.61
N GLU A 164 -8.45 -10.29 17.73
CA GLU A 164 -8.89 -9.43 16.63
C GLU A 164 -7.92 -9.42 15.44
N LEU A 165 -6.63 -9.28 15.71
CA LEU A 165 -5.61 -9.34 14.67
C LEU A 165 -5.53 -10.75 14.06
N PRO A 166 -5.39 -11.85 14.83
CA PRO A 166 -5.40 -13.20 14.27
C PRO A 166 -6.61 -13.52 13.40
N TYR A 167 -7.82 -13.14 13.85
CA TYR A 167 -9.05 -13.32 13.06
C TYR A 167 -9.00 -12.54 11.74
N SER A 168 -8.36 -11.37 11.73
CA SER A 168 -8.24 -10.51 10.54
C SER A 168 -7.14 -10.94 9.58
N VAL A 169 -6.13 -11.69 10.02
CA VAL A 169 -4.95 -12.05 9.21
C VAL A 169 -5.29 -12.68 7.85
N PRO A 170 -6.21 -13.66 7.73
CA PRO A 170 -6.52 -14.27 6.43
C PRO A 170 -7.09 -13.26 5.41
N GLY A 171 -8.05 -12.44 5.83
CA GLY A 171 -8.64 -11.41 4.98
C GLY A 171 -7.65 -10.29 4.66
N LEU A 172 -6.81 -9.93 5.63
CA LEU A 172 -5.75 -8.93 5.47
C LEU A 172 -4.73 -9.37 4.42
N LEU A 173 -4.23 -10.60 4.50
CA LEU A 173 -3.25 -11.12 3.53
C LEU A 173 -3.80 -11.16 2.11
N TRP A 174 -5.06 -11.57 1.94
CA TRP A 174 -5.72 -11.54 0.63
C TRP A 174 -5.76 -10.12 0.05
N ASN A 175 -6.15 -9.13 0.86
CA ASN A 175 -6.21 -7.74 0.41
C ASN A 175 -4.82 -7.12 0.17
N ILE A 176 -3.80 -7.52 0.93
CA ILE A 176 -2.41 -7.14 0.62
C ILE A 176 -2.01 -7.70 -0.75
N MET A 177 -2.35 -8.94 -1.06
CA MET A 177 -2.05 -9.54 -2.37
C MET A 177 -2.75 -8.80 -3.52
N VAL A 178 -4.03 -8.42 -3.34
CA VAL A 178 -4.77 -7.63 -4.34
C VAL A 178 -4.14 -6.24 -4.47
N SER A 179 -3.86 -5.56 -3.35
CA SER A 179 -3.29 -4.21 -3.33
C SER A 179 -1.87 -4.15 -3.90
N GLN A 180 -1.14 -5.27 -3.89
CA GLN A 180 0.18 -5.36 -4.50
C GLN A 180 0.15 -5.06 -6.00
N SER A 181 -0.96 -5.35 -6.69
CA SER A 181 -1.11 -5.02 -8.11
C SER A 181 -1.06 -3.50 -8.35
N ALA A 182 -1.72 -2.71 -7.50
CA ALA A 182 -1.67 -1.25 -7.54
C ALA A 182 -0.27 -0.72 -7.19
N ALA A 183 0.42 -1.36 -6.25
CA ALA A 183 1.81 -1.03 -5.91
C ALA A 183 2.78 -1.25 -7.09
N TRP A 184 2.60 -2.32 -7.88
CA TRP A 184 3.39 -2.57 -9.09
C TRP A 184 3.17 -1.49 -10.16
N PHE A 185 1.93 -1.05 -10.35
CA PHE A 185 1.64 0.07 -11.23
C PHE A 185 2.30 1.36 -10.73
N ALA A 186 2.19 1.63 -9.42
CA ALA A 186 2.73 2.83 -8.81
C ALA A 186 4.25 2.93 -8.88
N ILE A 187 4.96 1.83 -8.60
CA ILE A 187 6.41 1.82 -8.67
C ILE A 187 6.90 1.95 -10.11
N THR A 188 6.23 1.29 -11.07
CA THR A 188 6.61 1.38 -12.48
C THR A 188 6.48 2.81 -12.98
N ALA A 189 5.39 3.50 -12.65
CA ALA A 189 5.21 4.91 -12.97
C ALA A 189 6.27 5.80 -12.30
N SER A 190 6.53 5.59 -11.00
CA SER A 190 7.50 6.39 -10.24
C SER A 190 8.94 6.24 -10.75
N GLU A 191 9.31 5.06 -11.26
CA GLU A 191 10.62 4.82 -11.87
C GLU A 191 10.69 5.33 -13.33
N ALA A 192 9.59 5.22 -14.08
CA ALA A 192 9.55 5.58 -15.49
C ALA A 192 9.45 7.09 -15.75
N ILE A 193 8.61 7.82 -15.00
CA ILE A 193 8.28 9.22 -15.30
C ILE A 193 9.52 10.13 -15.34
N PRO A 194 10.42 10.12 -14.34
CA PRO A 194 11.61 10.97 -14.37
C PRO A 194 12.50 10.68 -15.60
N THR A 195 12.54 9.42 -16.02
CA THR A 195 13.30 8.98 -17.21
C THR A 195 12.73 9.57 -18.50
N ILE A 196 11.40 9.71 -18.57
CA ILE A 196 10.71 10.25 -19.75
C ILE A 196 10.81 11.78 -19.80
N THR A 197 10.76 12.46 -18.66
CA THR A 197 10.82 13.93 -18.59
C THR A 197 12.23 14.48 -18.76
N GLY A 198 13.25 13.62 -18.81
CA GLY A 198 14.65 14.03 -18.84
C GLY A 198 15.20 14.46 -17.48
N ASP A 199 14.46 14.15 -16.41
CA ASP A 199 14.89 14.34 -15.04
C ASP A 199 15.78 13.16 -14.58
N VAL A 200 16.30 13.30 -13.37
CA VAL A 200 17.14 12.29 -12.72
C VAL A 200 16.36 10.98 -12.59
N SER A 201 16.87 9.93 -13.23
CA SER A 201 16.16 8.65 -13.29
C SER A 201 16.49 7.75 -12.10
N LEU A 202 15.49 7.07 -11.56
CA LEU A 202 15.69 6.05 -10.52
C LEU A 202 16.07 4.70 -11.16
N PRO A 203 17.13 4.00 -10.70
CA PRO A 203 17.44 2.67 -11.21
C PRO A 203 16.35 1.69 -10.78
N GLY A 204 15.70 1.04 -11.74
CA GLY A 204 14.57 0.15 -11.50
C GLY A 204 14.04 -0.47 -12.79
N ILE A 205 13.13 -1.42 -12.68
CA ILE A 205 12.58 -2.09 -13.87
C ILE A 205 11.73 -1.11 -14.70
N GLY A 206 11.00 -0.19 -14.06
CA GLY A 206 10.19 0.79 -14.76
C GLY A 206 11.04 1.77 -15.59
N SER A 207 12.20 2.16 -15.08
CA SER A 207 13.12 3.06 -15.78
C SER A 207 13.85 2.37 -16.94
N TYR A 208 14.17 1.08 -16.80
CA TYR A 208 14.66 0.24 -17.90
C TYR A 208 13.64 0.15 -19.05
N ILE A 209 12.35 -0.05 -18.73
CA ILE A 209 11.28 -0.07 -19.72
C ILE A 209 11.13 1.29 -20.40
N ALA A 210 11.14 2.37 -19.61
CA ALA A 210 11.04 3.73 -20.14
C ALA A 210 12.17 4.06 -21.13
N LEU A 211 13.42 3.74 -20.77
CA LEU A 211 14.56 3.92 -21.66
C LEU A 211 14.43 3.06 -22.92
N GLY A 212 14.02 1.79 -22.79
CA GLY A 212 13.80 0.91 -23.94
C GLY A 212 12.73 1.43 -24.91
N LEU A 213 11.70 2.12 -24.39
CA LEU A 213 10.67 2.77 -25.19
C LEU A 213 11.22 3.98 -25.93
N THR A 214 12.01 4.82 -25.26
CA THR A 214 12.67 5.97 -25.89
C THR A 214 13.63 5.54 -27.00
N ASP A 215 14.41 4.48 -26.75
CA ASP A 215 15.38 3.94 -27.72
C ASP A 215 14.74 3.01 -28.77
N SER A 216 13.41 2.80 -28.72
CA SER A 216 12.67 1.89 -29.59
C SER A 216 13.24 0.45 -29.65
N ASN A 217 13.90 0.01 -28.58
CA ASN A 217 14.52 -1.31 -28.49
C ASN A 217 13.51 -2.36 -28.02
N ILE A 218 12.74 -2.89 -28.98
CA ILE A 218 11.67 -3.87 -28.73
C ILE A 218 12.20 -5.14 -28.06
N ILE A 219 13.44 -5.56 -28.38
CA ILE A 219 14.06 -6.75 -27.79
C ILE A 219 14.29 -6.54 -26.29
N ALA A 220 14.81 -5.38 -25.91
CA ALA A 220 15.05 -5.05 -24.51
C ALA A 220 13.76 -5.07 -23.68
N ILE A 221 12.69 -4.48 -24.23
CA ILE A 221 11.38 -4.44 -23.56
C ILE A 221 10.76 -5.84 -23.47
N PHE A 222 10.59 -6.51 -24.62
CA PHE A 222 9.75 -7.71 -24.70
C PHE A 222 10.44 -8.96 -24.15
N PHE A 223 11.76 -9.10 -24.34
CA PHE A 223 12.47 -10.28 -23.86
C PHE A 223 13.10 -10.08 -22.49
N TYR A 224 13.75 -8.95 -22.24
CA TYR A 224 14.48 -8.79 -20.99
C TYR A 224 13.62 -8.22 -19.87
N ALA A 225 12.93 -7.10 -20.11
CA ALA A 225 12.14 -6.45 -19.06
C ALA A 225 10.91 -7.28 -18.64
N LEU A 226 10.17 -7.85 -19.61
CA LEU A 226 9.02 -8.71 -19.32
C LEU A 226 9.42 -9.94 -18.49
N VAL A 227 10.49 -10.62 -18.87
CA VAL A 227 11.00 -11.79 -18.13
C VAL A 227 11.45 -11.39 -16.73
N ALA A 228 12.14 -10.25 -16.58
CA ALA A 228 12.55 -9.73 -15.28
C ALA A 228 11.34 -9.44 -14.37
N ILE A 229 10.26 -8.84 -14.88
CA ILE A 229 9.02 -8.61 -14.11
C ILE A 229 8.39 -9.93 -13.69
N ILE A 230 8.25 -10.89 -14.61
CA ILE A 230 7.65 -12.20 -14.31
C ILE A 230 8.44 -12.91 -13.22
N ILE A 231 9.77 -12.93 -13.34
CA ILE A 231 10.65 -13.52 -12.33
C ILE A 231 10.46 -12.82 -10.99
N ASN A 232 10.42 -11.49 -10.96
CA ASN A 232 10.23 -10.72 -9.73
C ASN A 232 8.89 -11.08 -9.05
N ILE A 233 7.79 -11.10 -9.81
CA ILE A 233 6.46 -11.45 -9.30
C ILE A 233 6.46 -12.87 -8.72
N VAL A 234 7.03 -13.84 -9.44
CA VAL A 234 7.10 -15.23 -8.98
C VAL A 234 7.96 -15.35 -7.71
N LEU A 235 9.11 -14.68 -7.65
CA LEU A 235 9.95 -14.65 -6.45
C LEU A 235 9.19 -14.05 -5.27
N PHE A 236 8.49 -12.94 -5.48
CA PHE A 236 7.72 -12.26 -4.45
C PHE A 236 6.58 -13.15 -3.93
N ASP A 237 5.83 -13.80 -4.82
CA ASP A 237 4.77 -14.74 -4.48
C ASP A 237 5.31 -15.96 -3.70
N GLN A 238 6.39 -16.58 -4.17
CA GLN A 238 6.95 -17.79 -3.57
C GLN A 238 7.64 -17.54 -2.22
N LEU A 239 8.35 -16.41 -2.09
CA LEU A 239 9.14 -16.10 -0.90
C LEU A 239 8.32 -15.42 0.19
N LEU A 240 7.37 -14.57 -0.17
CA LEU A 240 6.62 -13.76 0.78
C LEU A 240 5.19 -14.28 0.95
N PHE A 241 4.38 -14.30 -0.12
CA PHE A 241 2.94 -14.52 0.00
C PHE A 241 2.56 -15.98 0.29
N ARG A 242 3.03 -16.96 -0.49
CA ARG A 242 2.65 -18.38 -0.31
C ARG A 242 2.92 -18.91 1.12
N PRO A 243 4.08 -18.65 1.74
CA PRO A 243 4.33 -19.05 3.12
C PRO A 243 3.41 -18.35 4.13
N LEU A 244 3.12 -17.05 3.93
CA LEU A 244 2.23 -16.27 4.80
C LEU A 244 0.78 -16.76 4.70
N VAL A 245 0.29 -17.00 3.48
CA VAL A 245 -1.05 -17.55 3.24
C VAL A 245 -1.19 -18.91 3.92
N LYS A 246 -0.21 -19.81 3.75
CA LYS A 246 -0.24 -21.12 4.44
C LYS A 246 -0.23 -20.98 5.97
N TRP A 247 0.54 -20.02 6.50
CA TRP A 247 0.56 -19.73 7.93
C TRP A 247 -0.79 -19.19 8.45
N SER A 248 -1.51 -18.43 7.62
CA SER A 248 -2.80 -17.83 7.99
C SER A 248 -3.96 -18.83 8.08
N GLU A 249 -3.86 -19.99 7.41
CA GLU A 249 -4.93 -21.00 7.39
C GLU A 249 -5.34 -21.44 8.79
N LYS A 250 -4.41 -21.45 9.76
CA LYS A 250 -4.69 -21.81 11.15
C LYS A 250 -5.63 -20.84 11.88
N PHE A 251 -5.86 -19.66 11.32
CA PHE A 251 -6.75 -18.64 11.87
C PHE A 251 -8.12 -18.61 11.19
N LYS A 252 -8.33 -19.42 10.14
CA LYS A 252 -9.63 -19.51 9.48
C LYS A 252 -10.62 -20.21 10.42
N TYR A 253 -11.75 -19.56 10.67
CA TYR A 253 -12.79 -20.07 11.57
C TYR A 253 -13.37 -21.43 11.11
N GLU A 254 -13.39 -21.69 9.79
CA GLU A 254 -13.96 -22.89 9.18
C GLU A 254 -13.00 -24.10 9.10
N SER A 255 -11.72 -23.97 9.51
CA SER A 255 -10.69 -24.97 9.15
C SER A 255 -10.64 -26.24 10.01
N ILE A 256 -11.74 -26.68 10.62
CA ILE A 256 -11.72 -27.92 11.42
C ILE A 256 -11.55 -29.17 10.51
N ASN A 257 -11.95 -29.12 9.23
CA ASN A 257 -11.99 -30.31 8.38
C ASN A 257 -11.16 -30.30 7.06
N ASN A 258 -10.56 -29.17 6.64
CA ASN A 258 -9.81 -29.11 5.38
C ASN A 258 -8.29 -29.06 5.62
N LYS A 259 -7.68 -30.22 5.92
CA LYS A 259 -6.22 -30.37 5.89
C LYS A 259 -5.76 -30.48 4.44
N THR A 260 -5.44 -29.36 3.80
CA THR A 260 -4.70 -29.39 2.52
C THR A 260 -3.30 -29.94 2.75
N THR A 261 -2.97 -31.03 2.07
CA THR A 261 -1.72 -31.82 2.21
C THR A 261 -0.48 -31.12 1.66
N ASP A 262 -0.66 -30.14 0.77
CA ASP A 262 0.45 -29.46 0.10
C ASP A 262 0.92 -28.22 0.87
N ASN A 263 2.05 -28.40 1.56
CA ASN A 263 2.80 -27.31 2.16
C ASN A 263 3.77 -26.71 1.12
N PRO A 264 3.79 -25.38 0.91
CA PRO A 264 4.78 -24.71 0.08
C PRO A 264 6.20 -25.11 0.46
N TRP A 265 7.10 -25.18 -0.53
CA TRP A 265 8.47 -25.65 -0.31
C TRP A 265 9.20 -24.83 0.76
N LEU A 266 9.06 -23.50 0.74
CA LEU A 266 9.72 -22.62 1.71
C LEU A 266 9.14 -22.80 3.11
N TYR A 267 7.82 -22.97 3.23
CA TYR A 267 7.16 -23.23 4.51
C TYR A 267 7.57 -24.59 5.10
N ARG A 268 7.76 -25.61 4.24
CA ARG A 268 8.29 -26.92 4.64
C ARG A 268 9.73 -26.80 5.13
N SER A 269 10.57 -26.09 4.40
CA SER A 269 11.94 -25.78 4.82
C SER A 269 11.96 -25.05 6.15
N TYR A 270 11.04 -24.08 6.34
CA TYR A 270 10.94 -23.27 7.56
C TYR A 270 10.69 -24.15 8.79
N LYS A 271 9.72 -25.05 8.72
CA LYS A 271 9.42 -26.00 9.82
C LYS A 271 10.55 -26.98 10.11
N LYS A 272 11.33 -27.39 9.11
CA LYS A 272 12.42 -28.35 9.26
C LYS A 272 13.75 -27.72 9.69
N SER A 273 13.85 -26.39 9.67
CA SER A 273 15.10 -25.69 9.97
C SER A 273 15.44 -25.71 11.46
N GLN A 274 16.63 -26.22 11.79
CA GLN A 274 17.15 -26.22 13.17
C GLN A 274 17.31 -24.80 13.73
N LEU A 275 17.70 -23.82 12.90
CA LEU A 275 17.83 -22.43 13.31
C LEU A 275 16.47 -21.84 13.72
N VAL A 276 15.42 -22.14 12.94
CA VAL A 276 14.07 -21.67 13.26
C VAL A 276 13.60 -22.28 14.58
N ASN A 277 13.87 -23.57 14.81
CA ASN A 277 13.54 -24.23 16.07
C ASN A 277 14.35 -23.68 17.26
N ALA A 278 15.60 -23.27 17.04
CA ALA A 278 16.44 -22.64 18.06
C ALA A 278 15.97 -21.22 18.43
N ILE A 279 15.47 -20.45 17.45
CA ILE A 279 14.95 -19.09 17.68
C ILE A 279 13.51 -19.09 18.21
N LYS A 280 12.73 -20.13 17.89
CA LYS A 280 11.34 -20.28 18.32
C LYS A 280 11.10 -20.01 19.83
N PRO A 281 11.89 -20.53 20.79
CA PRO A 281 11.70 -20.21 22.20
C PRO A 281 11.91 -18.72 22.48
N ILE A 282 12.98 -18.12 21.93
CA ILE A 282 13.27 -16.68 22.09
C ILE A 282 12.13 -15.83 21.54
N PHE A 283 11.68 -16.12 20.32
CA PHE A 283 10.57 -15.43 19.70
C PHE A 283 9.28 -15.60 20.50
N SER A 284 9.00 -16.79 21.03
CA SER A 284 7.82 -17.03 21.87
C SER A 284 7.87 -16.23 23.16
N THR A 285 9.05 -16.05 23.77
CA THR A 285 9.24 -15.22 24.96
C THR A 285 9.02 -13.74 24.66
N ILE A 286 9.53 -13.26 23.53
CA ILE A 286 9.32 -11.87 23.08
C ILE A 286 7.83 -11.62 22.86
N VAL A 287 7.16 -12.50 22.12
CA VAL A 287 5.71 -12.39 21.85
C VAL A 287 4.91 -12.47 23.16
N PHE A 288 5.30 -13.36 24.08
CA PHE A 288 4.68 -13.45 25.39
C PHE A 288 4.78 -12.14 26.17
N TRP A 289 5.96 -11.52 26.21
CA TRP A 289 6.18 -10.23 26.86
C TRP A 289 5.46 -9.09 26.15
N LEU A 290 5.43 -9.09 24.82
CA LEU A 290 4.71 -8.09 24.04
C LEU A 290 3.20 -8.14 24.33
N ILE A 291 2.62 -9.33 24.42
CA ILE A 291 1.18 -9.51 24.66
C ILE A 291 0.80 -9.34 26.14
N ASN A 292 1.58 -9.90 27.06
CA ASN A 292 1.22 -9.96 28.49
C ASN A 292 1.99 -8.97 29.37
N GLY A 293 3.08 -8.37 28.89
CA GLY A 293 3.93 -7.47 29.68
C GLY A 293 3.18 -6.26 30.24
N ALA A 294 2.32 -5.64 29.44
CA ALA A 294 1.47 -4.54 29.89
C ALA A 294 0.50 -4.98 31.02
N SER A 295 -0.01 -6.21 30.96
CA SER A 295 -0.88 -6.76 32.02
C SER A 295 -0.11 -7.06 33.31
N PHE A 296 1.11 -7.58 33.18
CA PHE A 296 1.99 -7.86 34.31
C PHE A 296 2.42 -6.57 35.03
N LEU A 297 2.76 -5.53 34.28
CA LEU A 297 3.06 -4.20 34.81
C LEU A 297 1.85 -3.59 35.52
N ASN A 298 0.66 -3.68 34.92
CA ASN A 298 -0.56 -3.15 35.52
C ASN A 298 -0.93 -3.85 36.84
N LYS A 299 -0.78 -5.19 36.88
CA LYS A 299 -1.02 -5.98 38.11
C LYS A 299 -0.01 -5.63 39.22
N LYS A 300 1.23 -5.30 38.87
CA LYS A 300 2.28 -4.92 39.83
C LYS A 300 2.13 -3.49 40.35
N ILE A 301 1.63 -2.57 39.51
CA ILE A 301 1.50 -1.14 39.85
C ILE A 301 0.13 -0.83 40.48
N ASN A 302 -0.79 -1.80 40.56
CA ASN A 302 -2.11 -1.68 41.19
C ASN A 302 -2.85 -0.39 40.79
N LEU A 303 -2.78 -0.04 39.50
CA LEU A 303 -3.50 1.10 38.95
C LEU A 303 -4.99 0.78 39.01
N LYS A 304 -5.69 1.31 40.02
CA LYS A 304 -7.16 1.34 40.03
C LYS A 304 -7.61 2.01 38.73
N SER A 305 -8.43 1.32 37.94
CA SER A 305 -9.02 1.91 36.73
C SER A 305 -9.94 3.06 37.15
N PRO A 306 -9.66 4.32 36.76
CA PRO A 306 -10.52 5.43 37.10
C PRO A 306 -11.72 5.41 36.15
N THR A 307 -12.72 4.58 36.46
CA THR A 307 -13.86 4.31 35.57
C THR A 307 -14.72 5.55 35.31
N ARG A 308 -14.73 6.53 36.22
CA ARG A 308 -15.42 7.81 36.08
C ARG A 308 -14.64 8.81 35.23
N ASP A 309 -13.33 8.93 35.46
CA ASP A 309 -12.48 9.89 34.73
C ASP A 309 -12.33 9.49 33.26
N ILE A 310 -12.29 8.19 32.94
CA ILE A 310 -12.19 7.71 31.56
C ILE A 310 -13.40 8.13 30.70
N LYS A 311 -14.62 8.16 31.27
CA LYS A 311 -15.81 8.60 30.53
C LYS A 311 -15.77 10.10 30.23
N ILE A 312 -15.34 10.91 31.20
CA ILE A 312 -15.20 12.36 31.03
C ILE A 312 -14.07 12.66 30.04
N LEU A 313 -12.92 12.00 30.19
CA LEU A 313 -11.77 12.14 29.29
C LEU A 313 -12.12 11.75 27.86
N LYS A 314 -12.90 10.66 27.68
CA LYS A 314 -13.38 10.25 26.36
C LYS A 314 -14.36 11.26 25.77
N LYS A 315 -15.26 11.83 26.59
CA LYS A 315 -16.17 12.88 26.14
C LYS A 315 -15.39 14.15 25.75
N LEU A 316 -14.47 14.61 26.59
CA LEU A 316 -13.59 15.75 26.30
C LEU A 316 -12.74 15.52 25.06
N SER A 317 -12.16 14.32 24.90
CA SER A 317 -11.40 13.95 23.71
C SER A 317 -12.27 13.96 22.45
N CYS A 318 -13.51 13.46 22.52
CA CYS A 318 -14.47 13.56 21.41
C CYS A 318 -14.81 15.04 21.09
N THR A 319 -15.07 15.85 22.11
CA THR A 319 -15.40 17.27 21.92
C THR A 319 -14.21 18.03 21.33
N ALA A 320 -13.00 17.80 21.85
CA ALA A 320 -11.77 18.36 21.31
C ALA A 320 -11.54 17.94 19.86
N TRP A 321 -11.77 16.66 19.53
CA TRP A 321 -11.69 16.15 18.15
C TRP A 321 -12.63 16.91 17.21
N TYR A 322 -13.88 17.15 17.61
CA TYR A 322 -14.81 17.93 16.81
C TYR A 322 -14.44 19.40 16.70
N ILE A 323 -13.91 20.02 17.77
CA ILE A 323 -13.41 21.40 17.73
C ILE A 323 -12.23 21.52 16.75
N VAL A 324 -11.30 20.56 16.77
CA VAL A 324 -10.17 20.51 15.83
C VAL A 324 -10.66 20.40 14.39
N ILE A 325 -11.68 19.57 14.13
CA ILE A 325 -12.25 19.44 12.79
C ILE A 325 -12.93 20.73 12.35
N ILE A 326 -13.77 21.33 13.20
CA ILE A 326 -14.48 22.57 12.87
C ILE A 326 -13.48 23.70 12.61
N SER A 327 -12.47 23.84 13.46
CA SER A 327 -11.42 24.86 13.27
C SER A 327 -10.62 24.61 11.99
N ALA A 328 -10.29 23.36 11.66
CA ALA A 328 -9.64 23.02 10.39
C ALA A 328 -10.53 23.35 9.18
N CYS A 329 -11.83 23.07 9.22
CA CYS A 329 -12.76 23.43 8.16
C CYS A 329 -12.91 24.94 7.99
N VAL A 330 -12.99 25.70 9.10
CA VAL A 330 -13.05 27.17 9.07
C VAL A 330 -11.75 27.75 8.51
N TRP A 331 -10.59 27.24 8.95
CA TRP A 331 -9.29 27.67 8.44
C TRP A 331 -9.15 27.36 6.95
N ALA A 332 -9.49 26.14 6.52
CA ALA A 332 -9.45 25.76 5.12
C ALA A 332 -10.39 26.62 4.27
N GLY A 333 -11.61 26.89 4.76
CA GLY A 333 -12.56 27.79 4.10
C GLY A 333 -12.02 29.21 3.96
N ASN A 334 -11.38 29.74 5.00
CA ASN A 334 -10.76 31.06 4.98
C ASN A 334 -9.55 31.12 4.03
N ALA A 335 -8.69 30.10 4.06
CA ALA A 335 -7.55 29.99 3.15
C ALA A 335 -8.02 29.89 1.69
N LEU A 336 -9.09 29.13 1.43
CA LEU A 336 -9.71 29.05 0.11
C LEU A 336 -10.25 30.42 -0.31
N TRP A 337 -10.97 31.11 0.57
CA TRP A 337 -11.55 32.43 0.31
C TRP A 337 -10.48 33.46 -0.07
N HIS A 338 -9.33 33.45 0.62
CA HIS A 338 -8.21 34.33 0.30
C HIS A 338 -7.39 33.89 -0.92
N PHE A 339 -7.40 32.59 -1.25
CA PHE A 339 -6.73 32.09 -2.45
C PHE A 339 -7.46 32.52 -3.74
N PHE A 340 -8.78 32.69 -3.69
CA PHE A 340 -9.55 33.27 -4.79
C PHE A 340 -9.42 34.81 -4.75
N PRO A 341 -8.73 35.45 -5.72
CA PRO A 341 -8.62 36.89 -5.75
C PRO A 341 -10.00 37.49 -6.03
N ASP A 342 -10.44 38.36 -5.13
CA ASP A 342 -11.62 39.23 -5.16
C ASP A 342 -12.59 39.06 -6.34
N GLY A 343 -13.66 38.29 -6.09
CA GLY A 343 -14.99 38.88 -6.27
C GLY A 343 -15.75 38.64 -7.57
N ASP A 344 -15.53 37.55 -8.30
CA ASP A 344 -16.54 37.15 -9.30
C ASP A 344 -16.60 35.64 -9.56
N MET A 345 -17.03 34.83 -8.57
CA MET A 345 -17.41 33.42 -8.82
C MET A 345 -18.51 33.26 -9.90
N SER A 346 -19.11 34.37 -10.35
CA SER A 346 -20.07 34.44 -11.44
C SER A 346 -19.52 33.99 -12.79
N TYR A 347 -18.20 34.04 -13.05
CA TYR A 347 -17.61 33.54 -14.31
C TYR A 347 -17.35 32.02 -14.29
N LEU A 348 -17.19 31.41 -13.12
CA LEU A 348 -16.95 29.96 -12.99
C LEU A 348 -18.20 29.14 -13.32
N ILE A 349 -19.39 29.64 -12.99
CA ILE A 349 -20.67 28.98 -13.30
C ILE A 349 -20.87 28.82 -14.82
N PRO A 350 -20.81 29.86 -15.66
CA PRO A 350 -20.90 29.73 -17.10
C PRO A 350 -19.75 28.89 -17.67
N LEU A 351 -18.52 28.99 -17.13
CA LEU A 351 -17.39 28.17 -17.57
C LEU A 351 -17.61 26.67 -17.27
N MET A 352 -18.13 26.33 -16.08
CA MET A 352 -18.51 24.97 -15.68
C MET A 352 -19.64 24.43 -16.57
N ILE A 353 -20.65 25.24 -16.87
CA ILE A 353 -21.74 24.85 -17.78
C ILE A 353 -21.19 24.64 -19.21
N GLU A 354 -20.26 25.48 -19.66
CA GLU A 354 -19.62 25.37 -20.98
C GLU A 354 -18.76 24.11 -21.07
N THR A 355 -18.00 23.78 -20.01
CA THR A 355 -17.19 22.54 -19.93
C THR A 355 -18.04 21.30 -19.83
N ILE A 356 -19.15 21.32 -19.07
CA ILE A 356 -20.13 20.23 -19.05
C ILE A 356 -20.75 20.04 -20.45
N ARG A 357 -21.14 21.12 -21.13
CA ARG A 357 -21.63 21.07 -22.52
C ARG A 357 -20.55 20.61 -23.50
N HIS A 358 -19.27 20.92 -23.25
CA HIS A 358 -18.17 20.44 -24.07
C HIS A 358 -17.94 18.95 -23.87
N MET A 359 -17.93 18.46 -22.62
CA MET A 359 -17.83 17.04 -22.31
C MET A 359 -19.02 16.26 -22.88
N ASP A 360 -20.26 16.74 -22.73
CA ASP A 360 -21.44 16.07 -23.30
C ASP A 360 -21.38 16.03 -24.84
N ARG A 361 -20.91 17.10 -25.50
CA ARG A 361 -20.64 17.10 -26.94
C ARG A 361 -19.54 16.11 -27.33
N TYR A 362 -18.45 16.06 -26.56
CA TYR A 362 -17.34 15.14 -26.79
C TYR A 362 -17.82 13.69 -26.65
N VAL A 363 -18.50 13.34 -25.54
CA VAL A 363 -19.08 12.01 -25.30
C VAL A 363 -20.07 11.64 -26.40
N LYS A 364 -20.95 12.55 -26.82
CA LYS A 364 -21.88 12.30 -27.94
C LYS A 364 -21.14 12.11 -29.28
N GLN A 365 -20.05 12.84 -29.53
CA GLN A 365 -19.21 12.64 -30.71
C GLN A 365 -18.48 11.29 -30.67
N THR A 366 -17.90 10.92 -29.53
CA THR A 366 -17.23 9.62 -29.36
C THR A 366 -18.23 8.48 -29.51
N TYR A 367 -19.42 8.60 -28.90
CA TYR A 367 -20.49 7.61 -29.04
C TYR A 367 -21.02 7.51 -30.48
N LYS A 368 -21.18 8.64 -31.17
CA LYS A 368 -21.61 8.66 -32.58
C LYS A 368 -20.56 8.08 -33.51
N SER A 369 -19.27 8.37 -33.28
CA SER A 369 -18.14 7.79 -34.01
C SER A 369 -18.04 6.28 -33.78
N TYR A 370 -18.24 5.82 -32.54
CA TYR A 370 -18.30 4.39 -32.20
C TYR A 370 -19.50 3.69 -32.86
N SER A 371 -20.67 4.32 -32.82
CA SER A 371 -21.90 3.80 -33.46
C SER A 371 -21.78 3.71 -34.99
N THR A 372 -21.19 4.70 -35.66
CA THR A 372 -20.96 4.66 -37.12
C THR A 372 -19.87 3.66 -37.54
N ASN A 373 -18.88 3.41 -36.68
CA ASN A 373 -17.85 2.40 -36.94
C ASN A 373 -18.36 0.97 -36.71
N ASN A 374 -19.28 0.75 -35.76
CA ASN A 374 -19.85 -0.56 -35.48
C ASN A 374 -20.96 -0.99 -36.44
N THR A 375 -21.62 -0.07 -37.17
CA THR A 375 -22.50 -0.46 -38.27
C THR A 375 -21.76 -1.13 -39.45
N ASN A 376 -20.43 -0.98 -39.54
CA ASN A 376 -19.59 -1.61 -40.54
C ASN A 376 -18.77 -2.82 -40.01
N ARG A 377 -18.95 -3.22 -38.76
CA ARG A 377 -18.23 -4.36 -38.13
C ARG A 377 -19.14 -5.27 -37.31
N CYS A 378 -20.32 -5.59 -37.82
CA CYS A 378 -21.04 -6.77 -37.35
C CYS A 378 -20.55 -8.02 -38.09
N SER A 379 -19.35 -8.49 -37.75
CA SER A 379 -18.95 -9.88 -37.97
C SER A 379 -17.88 -10.30 -36.96
N ASN A 380 -18.31 -11.05 -35.94
CA ASN A 380 -17.55 -12.00 -35.14
C ASN A 380 -16.17 -11.56 -34.61
N THR A 381 -16.05 -11.27 -33.31
CA THR A 381 -15.03 -11.90 -32.43
C THR A 381 -15.13 -11.43 -30.97
N THR A 382 -14.79 -12.34 -30.05
CA THR A 382 -14.82 -12.29 -28.58
C THR A 382 -13.83 -11.30 -27.93
N THR A 383 -13.25 -10.37 -28.68
CA THR A 383 -12.22 -9.42 -28.23
C THR A 383 -12.77 -8.15 -27.58
N ASP A 384 -14.06 -7.85 -27.74
CA ASP A 384 -14.65 -6.57 -27.29
C ASP A 384 -14.85 -6.49 -25.76
N ILE A 385 -14.90 -7.63 -25.05
CA ILE A 385 -15.07 -7.66 -23.59
C ILE A 385 -13.82 -7.15 -22.85
N PHE A 386 -12.63 -7.28 -23.44
CA PHE A 386 -11.37 -6.88 -22.79
C PHE A 386 -11.15 -5.37 -22.82
N LEU A 387 -11.62 -4.68 -23.87
CA LEU A 387 -11.55 -3.22 -23.98
C LEU A 387 -12.62 -2.51 -23.13
N ASP A 388 -13.81 -3.09 -23.00
CA ASP A 388 -14.83 -2.57 -22.08
C ASP A 388 -14.36 -2.61 -20.61
N CYS A 389 -13.56 -3.62 -20.23
CA CYS A 389 -12.99 -3.71 -18.90
C CYS A 389 -11.93 -2.63 -18.61
N CYS A 390 -11.09 -2.30 -19.60
CA CYS A 390 -10.07 -1.24 -19.46
C CYS A 390 -10.67 0.17 -19.40
N CYS A 391 -11.73 0.45 -20.17
CA CYS A 391 -12.39 1.76 -20.13
C CYS A 391 -13.17 2.01 -18.82
N THR A 392 -13.67 0.94 -18.19
CA THR A 392 -14.35 1.06 -16.89
C THR A 392 -13.38 1.40 -15.75
N TYR A 393 -12.09 1.06 -15.86
CA TYR A 393 -11.08 1.39 -14.84
C TYR A 393 -10.48 2.80 -14.97
N LEU A 394 -10.62 3.44 -16.14
CA LEU A 394 -10.15 4.81 -16.40
C LEU A 394 -11.21 5.88 -16.08
N SER A 395 -12.39 5.49 -15.61
CA SER A 395 -13.52 6.37 -15.30
C SER A 395 -13.91 6.39 -13.80
N TRP A 396 -13.03 5.90 -12.92
CA TRP A 396 -13.16 6.02 -11.46
C TRP A 396 -11.96 6.71 -10.84
#